data_AF-A0A969MPY0-F1
#
_entry.id   AF-A0A969MPY0-F1
#
_cell.length_a   1.000
_cell.length_b   1.000
_cell.length_c   1.000
_cell.angle_alpha   90.00
_cell.angle_beta   90.00
_cell.angle_gamma   90.00
#
_symmetry.space_group_name_H-M   'P 1'
#
loop_
_entity.id
_entity.type
_entity.pdbx_description
1 polymer ?
#
loop_
_entity_poly.entity_id
_entity_poly.type
_entity_poly.pdbx_seq_one_letter_code
_entity_poly.pdbx_strand_id
1 'polypeptide(L)'
;MSNRSLTASSQGQKLLRKALERQNLTQKALINERGIASWSTINRFFNGKPVKRELFIEICDELNLNWQDIAIFHQEESPQLTALDKLWLQLIKLGSATDDMGLVLVKEETLTWGTKLPSRYEKSVRLGSYIQFEINLETQGYLLLLLKDTQGEINCFCPSCFAPNSYITSGKTTLPQESSSLTSFPIEGEPGEEQIIAIVTQETLNFDWLPSGKDDPFQLEETNFIQLLEYVDNSSECKILHTNYQIIE
;
A
#
# COMPACT_ATOMS: atom_id res chain seq x y z
N MET A 1 -19.09 19.39 5.67
CA MET A 1 -19.49 20.01 4.40
C MET A 1 -18.27 20.04 3.49
N SER A 2 -18.26 19.20 2.45
CA SER A 2 -17.04 18.86 1.71
C SER A 2 -16.65 19.94 0.70
N ASN A 3 -15.70 20.79 1.07
CA ASN A 3 -15.08 21.84 0.25
C ASN A 3 -14.13 21.26 -0.82
N ARG A 4 -14.55 20.20 -1.51
CA ARG A 4 -13.71 19.45 -2.45
C ARG A 4 -13.64 20.19 -3.79
N SER A 5 -12.45 20.34 -4.35
CA SER A 5 -12.26 20.87 -5.70
C SER A 5 -12.63 19.83 -6.76
N LEU A 6 -13.25 20.27 -7.85
CA LEU A 6 -13.57 19.47 -9.03
C LEU A 6 -12.64 19.82 -10.18
N THR A 7 -12.43 18.86 -11.07
CA THR A 7 -11.58 18.99 -12.26
C THR A 7 -12.37 18.58 -13.50
N ALA A 8 -12.22 19.29 -14.61
CA ALA A 8 -12.91 18.95 -15.86
C ALA A 8 -12.15 17.87 -16.65
N SER A 9 -12.88 16.84 -17.11
CA SER A 9 -12.31 15.76 -17.91
C SER A 9 -11.85 16.26 -19.28
N SER A 10 -10.97 15.51 -19.96
CA SER A 10 -10.53 15.88 -21.31
C SER A 10 -11.71 15.96 -22.29
N GLN A 11 -12.73 15.11 -22.12
CA GLN A 11 -14.00 15.17 -22.83
C GLN A 11 -14.86 16.37 -22.40
N GLY A 12 -14.94 16.63 -21.10
CA GLY A 12 -15.63 17.79 -20.53
C GLY A 12 -15.06 19.12 -21.04
N GLN A 13 -13.75 19.23 -21.15
CA GLN A 13 -13.06 20.41 -21.73
C GLN A 13 -13.44 20.64 -23.21
N LYS A 14 -13.65 19.57 -23.99
CA LYS A 14 -14.15 19.70 -25.38
C LYS A 14 -15.60 20.19 -25.41
N LEU A 15 -16.45 19.68 -24.52
CA LEU A 15 -17.84 20.14 -24.41
C LEU A 15 -17.92 21.61 -23.98
N LEU A 16 -17.08 22.03 -23.03
CA LEU A 16 -16.96 23.41 -22.58
C LEU A 16 -16.58 24.36 -23.72
N ARG A 17 -15.59 23.99 -24.55
CA ARG A 17 -15.18 24.79 -25.72
C ARG A 17 -16.30 24.87 -26.76
N LYS A 18 -16.99 23.76 -27.03
CA LYS A 18 -18.14 23.73 -27.95
C LYS A 18 -19.31 24.59 -27.46
N ALA A 19 -19.53 24.65 -26.14
CA ALA A 19 -20.57 25.50 -25.56
C ALA A 19 -20.26 26.99 -25.67
N LEU A 20 -18.99 27.38 -25.49
CA LEU A 20 -18.54 28.75 -25.76
C LEU A 20 -18.81 29.17 -27.21
N GLU A 21 -18.45 28.30 -28.17
CA GLU A 21 -18.71 28.54 -29.59
C GLU A 21 -20.21 28.66 -29.90
N ARG A 22 -21.04 27.77 -29.33
CA ARG A 22 -22.51 27.80 -29.50
C ARG A 22 -23.13 29.10 -29.01
N GLN A 23 -22.61 29.66 -27.92
CA GLN A 23 -23.12 30.89 -27.33
C GLN A 23 -22.43 32.16 -27.86
N ASN A 24 -21.48 32.01 -28.80
CA ASN A 24 -20.63 33.08 -29.30
C ASN A 24 -19.88 33.85 -28.17
N LEU A 25 -19.50 33.12 -27.12
CA LEU A 25 -18.83 33.64 -25.94
C LEU A 25 -17.34 33.29 -25.94
N THR A 26 -16.55 34.12 -25.25
CA THR A 26 -15.14 33.84 -24.97
C THR A 26 -14.89 33.68 -23.47
N GLN A 27 -13.79 33.04 -23.09
CA GLN A 27 -13.39 32.97 -21.67
C GLN A 27 -13.25 34.35 -21.02
N LYS A 28 -12.88 35.39 -21.80
CA LYS A 28 -12.85 36.79 -21.35
C LYS A 28 -14.24 37.36 -21.13
N ALA A 29 -15.20 37.03 -21.99
CA ALA A 29 -16.60 37.47 -21.87
C ALA A 29 -17.25 36.90 -20.59
N LEU A 30 -16.96 35.64 -20.24
CA LEU A 30 -17.43 35.04 -18.97
C LEU A 30 -16.98 35.82 -17.72
N ILE A 31 -15.84 36.51 -17.79
CA ILE A 31 -15.31 37.29 -16.66
C ILE A 31 -15.90 38.69 -16.66
N ASN A 32 -15.90 39.35 -17.83
CA ASN A 32 -16.29 40.74 -17.95
C ASN A 32 -17.81 40.96 -17.93
N GLU A 33 -18.57 40.03 -18.51
CA GLU A 33 -20.03 40.19 -18.70
C GLU A 33 -20.86 39.46 -17.64
N ARG A 34 -20.28 38.44 -17.01
CA ARG A 34 -20.98 37.61 -16.02
C ARG A 34 -20.40 37.71 -14.62
N GLY A 35 -19.12 38.07 -14.46
CA GLY A 35 -18.51 38.33 -13.14
C GLY A 35 -18.45 37.10 -12.21
N ILE A 36 -18.69 35.89 -12.73
CA ILE A 36 -18.89 34.67 -11.94
C ILE A 36 -17.59 34.22 -11.25
N ALA A 37 -16.44 34.41 -11.90
CA ALA A 37 -15.17 33.98 -11.34
C ALA A 37 -13.97 34.79 -11.85
N SER A 38 -12.85 34.71 -11.14
CA SER A 38 -11.59 35.32 -11.55
C SER A 38 -11.03 34.71 -12.85
N TRP A 39 -10.22 35.47 -13.60
CA TRP A 39 -9.48 34.97 -14.77
C TRP A 39 -8.67 33.70 -14.45
N SER A 40 -8.02 33.66 -13.29
CA SER A 40 -7.29 32.47 -12.83
C SER A 40 -8.19 31.25 -12.63
N THR A 41 -9.43 31.43 -12.15
CA THR A 41 -10.38 30.34 -11.95
C THR A 41 -10.89 29.81 -13.29
N ILE A 42 -11.30 30.69 -14.19
CA ILE A 42 -11.78 30.31 -15.53
C ILE A 42 -10.67 29.60 -16.30
N ASN A 43 -9.45 30.16 -16.31
CA ASN A 43 -8.33 29.54 -17.00
C ASN A 43 -7.98 28.16 -16.40
N ARG A 44 -8.08 27.98 -15.06
CA ARG A 44 -7.89 26.66 -14.44
C ARG A 44 -8.98 25.68 -14.87
N PHE A 45 -10.24 26.12 -14.86
CA PHE A 45 -11.40 25.32 -15.23
C PHE A 45 -11.31 24.77 -16.67
N PHE A 46 -11.01 25.63 -17.66
CA PHE A 46 -10.91 25.24 -19.07
C PHE A 46 -9.67 24.41 -19.42
N ASN A 47 -8.67 24.37 -18.53
CA ASN A 47 -7.43 23.58 -18.70
C ASN A 47 -7.41 22.32 -17.84
N GLY A 48 -8.53 21.93 -17.22
CA GLY A 48 -8.59 20.72 -16.40
C GLY A 48 -7.72 20.79 -15.15
N LYS A 49 -7.58 21.98 -14.54
CA LYS A 49 -6.97 22.14 -13.22
C LYS A 49 -8.06 22.16 -12.14
N PRO A 50 -7.75 21.77 -10.89
CA PRO A 50 -8.74 21.75 -9.80
C PRO A 50 -9.31 23.15 -9.52
N VAL A 51 -10.63 23.24 -9.42
CA VAL A 51 -11.41 24.45 -9.09
C VAL A 51 -12.43 24.12 -8.01
N LYS A 52 -12.73 25.06 -7.11
CA LYS A 52 -13.74 24.85 -6.05
C LYS A 52 -15.07 24.43 -6.65
N ARG A 53 -15.72 23.43 -6.05
CA ARG A 53 -16.99 22.86 -6.53
C ARG A 53 -18.07 23.92 -6.78
N GLU A 54 -18.22 24.87 -5.88
CA GLU A 54 -19.21 25.96 -6.02
C GLU A 54 -19.02 26.72 -7.33
N LEU A 55 -17.81 27.21 -7.58
CA LEU A 55 -17.45 27.90 -8.82
C LEU A 55 -17.53 27.00 -10.05
N PHE A 56 -17.21 25.71 -9.89
CA PHE A 56 -17.30 24.73 -10.99
C PHE A 56 -18.73 24.55 -11.45
N ILE A 57 -19.67 24.40 -10.51
CA ILE A 57 -21.11 24.23 -10.79
C ILE A 57 -21.65 25.53 -11.39
N GLU A 58 -21.35 26.67 -10.79
CA GLU A 58 -21.83 27.99 -11.23
C GLU A 58 -21.40 28.31 -12.67
N ILE A 59 -20.15 27.99 -13.05
CA ILE A 59 -19.69 28.15 -14.44
C ILE A 59 -20.40 27.19 -15.39
N CYS A 60 -20.71 25.96 -14.97
CA CYS A 60 -21.43 25.00 -15.81
C CYS A 60 -22.90 25.41 -16.02
N ASP A 61 -23.56 25.90 -14.97
CA ASP A 61 -24.94 26.38 -15.02
C ASP A 61 -25.08 27.54 -16.00
N GLU A 62 -24.15 28.51 -15.98
CA GLU A 62 -24.12 29.62 -16.94
C GLU A 62 -23.92 29.14 -18.39
N LEU A 63 -23.09 28.11 -18.59
CA LEU A 63 -22.86 27.52 -19.91
C LEU A 63 -24.00 26.59 -20.35
N ASN A 64 -25.03 26.42 -19.51
CA ASN A 64 -26.15 25.49 -19.69
C ASN A 64 -25.65 24.07 -19.98
N LEU A 65 -24.75 23.59 -19.14
CA LEU A 65 -24.19 22.25 -19.18
C LEU A 65 -24.36 21.59 -17.82
N ASN A 66 -24.64 20.29 -17.81
CA ASN A 66 -24.63 19.53 -16.57
C ASN A 66 -23.18 19.35 -16.10
N TRP A 67 -22.84 19.89 -14.94
CA TRP A 67 -21.50 19.81 -14.37
C TRP A 67 -21.05 18.35 -14.14
N GLN A 68 -21.98 17.41 -13.96
CA GLN A 68 -21.69 15.99 -13.79
C GLN A 68 -21.14 15.35 -15.07
N ASP A 69 -21.54 15.84 -16.24
CA ASP A 69 -21.06 15.33 -17.54
C ASP A 69 -19.66 15.86 -17.88
N ILE A 70 -19.18 16.86 -17.12
CA ILE A 70 -17.91 17.56 -17.35
C ILE A 70 -16.88 17.18 -16.28
N ALA A 71 -17.33 17.06 -15.02
CA ALA A 71 -16.46 16.79 -13.89
C ALA A 71 -15.87 15.37 -14.00
N ILE A 72 -14.56 15.27 -13.76
CA ILE A 72 -13.95 14.02 -13.34
C ILE A 72 -14.44 13.80 -11.92
N PHE A 73 -15.39 12.89 -11.78
CA PHE A 73 -15.48 12.18 -10.53
C PHE A 73 -14.25 11.31 -10.48
N HIS A 74 -13.25 11.75 -9.72
CA HIS A 74 -12.52 10.74 -8.97
C HIS A 74 -13.62 10.12 -8.10
N GLN A 75 -14.23 9.05 -8.60
CA GLN A 75 -14.41 7.92 -7.71
C GLN A 75 -13.00 7.80 -7.13
N GLU A 76 -12.84 8.25 -5.88
CA GLU A 76 -11.99 7.49 -4.99
C GLU A 76 -12.49 6.08 -5.24
N GLU A 77 -11.80 5.35 -6.11
CA GLU A 77 -11.77 3.91 -6.03
C GLU A 77 -11.32 3.69 -4.60
N SER A 78 -12.28 3.68 -3.66
CA SER A 78 -12.14 2.85 -2.49
C SER A 78 -11.72 1.54 -3.10
N PRO A 79 -10.47 1.07 -2.91
CA PRO A 79 -10.02 -0.14 -3.55
C PRO A 79 -11.12 -1.15 -3.26
N GLN A 80 -11.80 -1.62 -4.31
CA GLN A 80 -12.79 -2.66 -4.11
C GLN A 80 -11.97 -3.78 -3.52
N LEU A 81 -12.06 -3.97 -2.20
CA LEU A 81 -11.29 -4.95 -1.46
C LEU A 81 -11.41 -6.24 -2.26
N THR A 82 -10.30 -6.64 -2.87
CA THR A 82 -10.22 -7.86 -3.65
C THR A 82 -10.59 -9.02 -2.73
N ALA A 83 -10.95 -10.17 -3.29
CA ALA A 83 -11.21 -11.32 -2.44
C ALA A 83 -9.97 -11.63 -1.57
N LEU A 84 -8.78 -11.48 -2.13
CA LEU A 84 -7.50 -11.56 -1.41
C LEU A 84 -7.38 -10.55 -0.26
N ASP A 85 -7.77 -9.28 -0.46
CA ASP A 85 -7.76 -8.27 0.60
C ASP A 85 -8.69 -8.64 1.77
N LYS A 86 -9.86 -9.22 1.46
CA LYS A 86 -10.81 -9.64 2.50
C LYS A 86 -10.24 -10.79 3.33
N LEU A 87 -9.60 -11.75 2.67
CA LEU A 87 -8.94 -12.88 3.34
C LEU A 87 -7.78 -12.38 4.20
N TRP A 88 -6.98 -11.45 3.68
CA TRP A 88 -5.90 -10.81 4.43
C TRP A 88 -6.40 -10.11 5.70
N LEU A 89 -7.49 -9.34 5.59
CA LEU A 89 -8.12 -8.69 6.74
C LEU A 89 -8.66 -9.68 7.79
N GLN A 90 -9.18 -10.83 7.35
CA GLN A 90 -9.58 -11.89 8.28
C GLN A 90 -8.38 -12.42 9.05
N LEU A 91 -7.24 -12.61 8.38
CA LEU A 91 -6.04 -13.13 9.01
C LEU A 91 -5.42 -12.13 9.99
N ILE A 92 -5.39 -10.85 9.62
CA ILE A 92 -5.04 -9.75 10.53
C ILE A 92 -5.93 -9.75 11.78
N LYS A 93 -7.24 -9.98 11.61
CA LYS A 93 -8.21 -10.00 12.72
C LYS A 93 -7.99 -11.17 13.67
N LEU A 94 -7.47 -12.29 13.18
CA LEU A 94 -7.08 -13.44 13.99
C LEU A 94 -5.74 -13.21 14.71
N GLY A 95 -4.88 -12.34 14.16
CA GLY A 95 -3.59 -11.98 14.72
C GLY A 95 -3.60 -10.81 15.69
N SER A 96 -2.44 -10.57 16.28
CA SER A 96 -2.17 -9.43 17.16
C SER A 96 -1.13 -8.51 16.55
N ALA A 97 -1.32 -7.20 16.73
CA ALA A 97 -0.31 -6.22 16.32
C ALA A 97 0.87 -6.37 17.27
N THR A 98 2.09 -6.39 16.74
CA THR A 98 3.28 -6.54 17.56
C THR A 98 4.33 -5.50 17.20
N ASP A 99 5.01 -5.03 18.24
CA ASP A 99 6.25 -4.25 18.13
C ASP A 99 7.49 -5.14 18.28
N ASP A 100 7.31 -6.48 18.37
CA ASP A 100 8.39 -7.47 18.46
C ASP A 100 8.91 -7.91 17.08
N MET A 101 8.39 -7.31 16.01
CA MET A 101 8.92 -7.51 14.66
C MET A 101 8.85 -6.25 13.80
N GLY A 102 9.80 -6.11 12.89
CA GLY A 102 9.82 -5.01 11.93
C GLY A 102 11.17 -4.80 11.25
N LEU A 103 11.30 -3.65 10.59
CA LEU A 103 12.46 -3.35 9.74
C LEU A 103 13.61 -2.70 10.50
N VAL A 104 14.82 -3.06 10.10
CA VAL A 104 16.07 -2.45 10.53
C VAL A 104 16.86 -2.01 9.29
N LEU A 105 17.21 -0.73 9.25
CA LEU A 105 18.06 -0.19 8.18
C LEU A 105 19.49 -0.68 8.36
N VAL A 106 20.05 -1.25 7.30
CA VAL A 106 21.48 -1.57 7.22
C VAL A 106 22.22 -0.26 6.95
N LYS A 107 22.64 0.42 8.01
CA LYS A 107 23.52 1.58 7.89
C LYS A 107 24.95 1.07 7.71
N GLU A 108 25.68 1.60 6.73
CA GLU A 108 27.15 1.53 6.75
C GLU A 108 27.63 2.00 8.12
N GLU A 109 28.58 1.27 8.72
CA GLU A 109 29.14 1.57 10.04
C GLU A 109 29.76 2.97 10.05
N THR A 110 28.94 3.98 10.26
CA THR A 110 29.41 5.31 10.65
C THR A 110 29.90 5.18 12.08
N LEU A 111 31.12 5.66 12.33
CA LEU A 111 31.88 5.59 13.59
C LEU A 111 31.16 6.28 14.76
N THR A 112 29.98 5.81 15.16
CA THR A 112 29.23 6.35 16.29
C THR A 112 29.51 5.50 17.52
N TRP A 113 30.40 6.01 18.37
CA TRP A 113 30.51 5.59 19.77
C TRP A 113 29.25 6.05 20.51
N GLY A 114 28.23 5.20 20.61
CA GLY A 114 26.98 5.56 21.26
C GLY A 114 26.11 4.35 21.55
N THR A 115 25.80 4.17 22.84
CA THR A 115 24.78 3.29 23.45
C THR A 115 23.80 2.61 22.48
N LYS A 116 23.70 1.27 22.58
CA LYS A 116 22.64 0.44 21.97
C LYS A 116 21.31 1.19 22.03
N LEU A 117 20.88 1.78 20.91
CA LEU A 117 19.53 2.33 20.82
C LEU A 117 18.57 1.14 21.00
N PRO A 118 17.55 1.25 21.86
CA PRO A 118 16.50 0.24 21.92
C PRO A 118 15.88 0.13 20.53
N SER A 119 15.77 -1.09 20.01
CA SER A 119 15.20 -1.37 18.69
C SER A 119 13.77 -0.84 18.64
N ARG A 120 13.58 0.35 18.05
CA ARG A 120 12.29 0.74 17.51
C ARG A 120 12.42 0.49 16.02
N TYR A 121 11.76 -0.57 15.56
CA TYR A 121 11.69 -0.91 14.16
C TYR A 121 11.27 0.32 13.34
N GLU A 122 11.88 0.47 12.17
CA GLU A 122 11.62 1.61 11.30
C GLU A 122 10.20 1.50 10.74
N LYS A 123 9.35 2.48 11.05
CA LYS A 123 7.98 2.56 10.53
C LYS A 123 7.93 3.08 9.10
N SER A 124 9.02 3.68 8.63
CA SER A 124 9.15 4.21 7.30
C SER A 124 10.56 4.03 6.76
N VAL A 125 10.68 3.57 5.52
CA VAL A 125 11.96 3.31 4.85
C VAL A 125 11.98 4.01 3.49
N ARG A 126 13.15 4.50 3.07
CA ARG A 126 13.30 5.18 1.78
C ARG A 126 13.60 4.20 0.67
N LEU A 127 13.06 4.45 -0.52
CA LEU A 127 13.46 3.77 -1.75
C LEU A 127 15.00 3.79 -1.91
N GLY A 128 15.56 2.64 -2.30
CA GLY A 128 17.00 2.43 -2.44
C GLY A 128 17.75 2.18 -1.13
N SER A 129 17.07 2.15 0.02
CA SER A 129 17.68 1.72 1.28
C SER A 129 17.82 0.20 1.33
N TYR A 130 18.83 -0.29 2.04
CA TYR A 130 18.96 -1.71 2.37
C TYR A 130 18.40 -1.97 3.77
N ILE A 131 17.52 -2.95 3.86
CA ILE A 131 16.84 -3.32 5.11
C ILE A 131 17.11 -4.78 5.47
N GLN A 132 16.97 -5.08 6.76
CA GLN A 132 16.80 -6.41 7.30
C GLN A 132 15.47 -6.43 8.03
N PHE A 133 14.75 -7.53 7.95
CA PHE A 133 13.57 -7.76 8.77
C PHE A 133 13.98 -8.54 10.00
N GLU A 134 13.58 -8.11 11.18
CA GLU A 134 13.85 -8.85 12.40
C GLU A 134 12.54 -9.19 13.11
N ILE A 135 12.50 -10.39 13.68
CA ILE A 135 11.38 -10.89 14.47
C ILE A 135 11.91 -11.50 15.75
N ASN A 136 11.35 -11.11 16.88
CA ASN A 136 11.64 -11.66 18.18
C ASN A 136 10.50 -12.58 18.62
N LEU A 137 10.74 -13.89 18.61
CA LEU A 137 9.75 -14.89 19.00
C LEU A 137 10.04 -15.38 20.42
N GLU A 138 9.04 -15.30 21.30
CA GLU A 138 9.14 -15.84 22.66
C GLU A 138 9.13 -17.38 22.67
N THR A 139 8.49 -17.99 21.66
CA THR A 139 8.26 -19.43 21.55
C THR A 139 8.93 -19.98 20.30
N GLN A 140 9.48 -21.19 20.39
CA GLN A 140 9.97 -21.92 19.22
C GLN A 140 8.80 -22.46 18.38
N GLY A 141 9.02 -22.57 17.07
CA GLY A 141 8.04 -23.10 16.14
C GLY A 141 8.44 -22.90 14.68
N TYR A 142 7.57 -23.34 13.78
CA TYR A 142 7.68 -23.09 12.35
C TYR A 142 7.12 -21.72 12.02
N LEU A 143 7.98 -20.84 11.50
CA LEU A 143 7.63 -19.51 11.05
C LEU A 143 7.24 -19.57 9.57
N LEU A 144 6.07 -19.00 9.29
CA LEU A 144 5.65 -18.60 7.96
C LEU A 144 5.60 -17.08 7.89
N LEU A 145 6.32 -16.48 6.94
CA LEU A 145 6.34 -15.03 6.76
C LEU A 145 5.67 -14.66 5.43
N LEU A 146 4.59 -13.89 5.52
CA LEU A 146 3.86 -13.37 4.37
C LEU A 146 4.05 -11.85 4.31
N LEU A 147 4.41 -11.35 3.13
CA LEU A 147 4.54 -9.92 2.86
C LEU A 147 3.54 -9.55 1.78
N LYS A 148 2.73 -8.53 2.07
CA LYS A 148 1.85 -7.89 1.12
C LYS A 148 2.51 -6.59 0.66
N ASP A 149 2.76 -6.49 -0.63
CA ASP A 149 3.42 -5.34 -1.24
C ASP A 149 2.46 -4.14 -1.41
N THR A 150 2.98 -3.04 -1.95
CA THR A 150 2.20 -1.81 -2.21
C THR A 150 1.15 -1.95 -3.30
N GLN A 151 1.22 -3.01 -4.13
CA GLN A 151 0.27 -3.32 -5.19
C GLN A 151 -0.84 -4.27 -4.71
N GLY A 152 -0.67 -4.90 -3.55
CA GLY A 152 -1.60 -5.83 -2.94
C GLY A 152 -1.27 -7.30 -3.17
N GLU A 153 -0.15 -7.60 -3.81
CA GLU A 153 0.32 -8.97 -4.02
C GLU A 153 0.93 -9.54 -2.74
N ILE A 154 0.62 -10.80 -2.45
CA ILE A 154 1.06 -11.47 -1.22
C ILE A 154 2.11 -12.51 -1.58
N ASN A 155 3.30 -12.38 -0.98
CA ASN A 155 4.43 -13.24 -1.23
C ASN A 155 4.89 -13.95 0.05
N CYS A 156 5.20 -15.24 -0.06
CA CYS A 156 5.77 -16.05 1.03
C CYS A 156 7.29 -15.88 1.07
N PHE A 157 7.80 -15.21 2.11
CA PHE A 157 9.22 -14.97 2.33
C PHE A 157 9.88 -16.00 3.26
N CYS A 158 9.10 -16.78 4.02
CA CYS A 158 9.63 -17.90 4.80
C CYS A 158 8.60 -19.03 4.82
N PRO A 159 8.97 -20.27 4.45
CA PRO A 159 10.26 -20.67 3.88
C PRO A 159 10.53 -20.01 2.51
N SER A 160 11.78 -19.66 2.20
CA SER A 160 12.24 -19.22 0.87
C SER A 160 13.77 -19.17 0.81
N CYS A 161 14.35 -18.83 -0.34
CA CYS A 161 15.79 -18.56 -0.50
C CYS A 161 16.35 -17.50 0.47
N PHE A 162 15.50 -16.65 1.06
CA PHE A 162 15.89 -15.67 2.08
C PHE A 162 15.89 -16.23 3.50
N ALA A 163 15.03 -17.21 3.77
CA ALA A 163 14.87 -17.86 5.07
C ALA A 163 14.64 -19.36 4.86
N PRO A 164 15.71 -20.12 4.53
CA PRO A 164 15.62 -21.53 4.22
C PRO A 164 15.18 -22.37 5.41
N ASN A 165 15.46 -21.90 6.63
CA ASN A 165 15.06 -22.59 7.85
C ASN A 165 13.75 -21.99 8.37
N SER A 166 12.65 -22.69 8.14
CA SER A 166 11.34 -22.34 8.69
C SER A 166 11.23 -22.59 10.19
N TYR A 167 12.05 -23.46 10.77
CA TYR A 167 12.04 -23.71 12.21
C TYR A 167 12.89 -22.68 12.96
N ILE A 168 12.22 -21.83 13.74
CA ILE A 168 12.85 -20.75 14.50
C ILE A 168 12.91 -21.13 15.97
N THR A 169 14.11 -21.07 16.55
CA THR A 169 14.29 -21.16 18.00
C THR A 169 13.91 -19.84 18.66
N SER A 170 13.39 -19.89 19.88
CA SER A 170 13.01 -18.67 20.63
C SER A 170 14.14 -17.64 20.65
N GLY A 171 13.80 -16.38 20.43
CA GLY A 171 14.71 -15.25 20.38
C GLY A 171 14.60 -14.47 19.08
N LYS A 172 15.64 -13.67 18.82
CA LYS A 172 15.70 -12.77 17.68
C LYS A 172 16.18 -13.50 16.43
N THR A 173 15.38 -13.47 15.38
CA THR A 173 15.73 -13.95 14.04
C THR A 173 15.75 -12.77 13.08
N THR A 174 16.74 -12.75 12.19
CA THR A 174 16.87 -11.74 11.14
C THR A 174 16.68 -12.39 9.77
N LEU A 175 16.00 -11.69 8.88
CA LEU A 175 15.81 -12.03 7.48
C LEU A 175 16.49 -10.96 6.60
N PRO A 176 17.27 -11.35 5.59
CA PRO A 176 17.63 -12.73 5.24
C PRO A 176 18.43 -13.45 6.36
N GLN A 177 18.27 -14.77 6.48
CA GLN A 177 18.99 -15.59 7.45
C GLN A 177 20.47 -15.73 7.05
N GLU A 178 21.38 -15.99 8.00
CA GLU A 178 22.82 -16.18 7.73
C GLU A 178 23.13 -17.29 6.70
N SER A 179 22.20 -18.23 6.53
CA SER A 179 22.28 -19.31 5.56
C SER A 179 21.87 -18.90 4.13
N SER A 180 21.32 -17.70 3.93
CA SER A 180 21.00 -17.14 2.63
C SER A 180 22.24 -16.55 1.94
N SER A 181 22.21 -16.47 0.61
CA SER A 181 23.22 -15.77 -0.18
C SER A 181 23.13 -14.24 -0.06
N LEU A 182 21.99 -13.73 0.42
CA LEU A 182 21.73 -12.31 0.60
C LEU A 182 21.86 -11.94 2.07
N THR A 183 22.34 -10.72 2.33
CA THR A 183 22.49 -10.19 3.69
C THR A 183 21.49 -9.09 4.01
N SER A 184 20.81 -8.54 2.99
CA SER A 184 19.84 -7.46 3.12
C SER A 184 18.91 -7.44 1.92
N PHE A 185 17.74 -6.81 2.08
CA PHE A 185 16.81 -6.55 0.98
C PHE A 185 16.95 -5.10 0.53
N PRO A 186 17.16 -4.83 -0.77
CA PRO A 186 16.98 -3.49 -1.30
C PRO A 186 15.48 -3.15 -1.30
N ILE A 187 15.12 -1.97 -0.80
CA ILE A 187 13.77 -1.41 -0.95
C ILE A 187 13.63 -0.91 -2.39
N GLU A 188 12.90 -1.67 -3.18
CA GLU A 188 12.61 -1.41 -4.60
C GLU A 188 11.09 -1.40 -4.82
N GLY A 189 10.62 -0.77 -5.89
CA GLY A 189 9.20 -0.67 -6.21
C GLY A 189 8.62 0.73 -6.00
N GLU A 190 7.31 0.79 -5.75
CA GLU A 190 6.56 2.03 -5.60
C GLU A 190 6.40 2.43 -4.13
N PRO A 191 6.44 3.73 -3.78
CA PRO A 191 6.11 4.20 -2.44
C PRO A 191 4.69 3.81 -2.03
N GLY A 192 4.52 3.36 -0.79
CA GLY A 192 3.23 2.90 -0.29
C GLY A 192 3.32 2.16 1.04
N GLU A 193 2.21 1.57 1.46
CA GLU A 193 2.16 0.76 2.67
C GLU A 193 2.43 -0.71 2.33
N GLU A 194 3.36 -1.33 3.03
CA GLU A 194 3.56 -2.78 3.00
C GLU A 194 3.19 -3.38 4.35
N GLN A 195 2.61 -4.57 4.29
CA GLN A 195 2.10 -5.26 5.46
C GLN A 195 2.75 -6.64 5.57
N ILE A 196 3.23 -6.97 6.76
CA ILE A 196 3.88 -8.24 7.04
C ILE A 196 3.06 -8.99 8.08
N ILE A 197 2.86 -10.28 7.82
CA ILE A 197 2.28 -11.22 8.76
C ILE A 197 3.28 -12.35 9.01
N ALA A 198 3.53 -12.62 10.28
CA ALA A 198 4.27 -13.79 10.74
C ALA A 198 3.30 -14.75 11.43
N ILE A 199 3.23 -15.99 10.93
CA ILE A 199 2.44 -17.06 11.51
C ILE A 199 3.40 -18.08 12.10
N VAL A 200 3.26 -18.37 13.39
CA VAL A 200 4.09 -19.34 14.10
C VAL A 200 3.24 -20.54 14.49
N THR A 201 3.64 -21.73 14.03
CA THR A 201 2.95 -23.00 14.27
C THR A 201 3.86 -23.97 15.03
N GLN A 202 3.31 -24.88 15.81
CA GLN A 202 4.09 -25.94 16.48
C GLN A 202 4.44 -27.10 15.54
N GLU A 203 3.63 -27.32 14.51
CA GLU A 203 3.79 -28.40 13.53
C GLU A 203 4.25 -27.88 12.17
N THR A 204 4.90 -28.74 11.39
CA THR A 204 5.32 -28.45 10.02
C THR A 204 4.10 -28.24 9.12
N LEU A 205 4.04 -27.09 8.45
CA LEU A 205 3.07 -26.86 7.38
C LEU A 205 3.52 -27.65 6.14
N ASN A 206 2.77 -28.69 5.79
CA ASN A 206 3.01 -29.50 4.59
C ASN A 206 1.99 -29.15 3.49
N PHE A 207 2.01 -27.89 3.04
CA PHE A 207 1.22 -27.49 1.86
C PHE A 207 2.01 -27.78 0.59
N ASP A 208 1.33 -28.28 -0.45
CA ASP A 208 1.96 -28.60 -1.75
C ASP A 208 2.54 -27.37 -2.47
N TRP A 209 2.03 -26.18 -2.14
CA TRP A 209 2.47 -24.90 -2.71
C TRP A 209 3.58 -24.21 -1.92
N LEU A 210 3.93 -24.70 -0.71
CA LEU A 210 4.98 -24.07 0.08
C LEU A 210 6.33 -24.22 -0.63
N PRO A 211 7.03 -23.12 -0.91
CA PRO A 211 8.35 -23.18 -1.52
C PRO A 211 9.31 -23.92 -0.59
N SER A 212 10.23 -24.69 -1.16
CA SER A 212 11.33 -25.23 -0.38
C SER A 212 12.26 -24.08 0.02
N GLY A 213 13.06 -24.25 1.07
CA GLY A 213 13.97 -23.20 1.53
C GLY A 213 14.99 -22.70 0.50
N LYS A 214 15.08 -23.30 -0.69
CA LYS A 214 15.96 -22.87 -1.77
C LYS A 214 15.24 -22.17 -2.91
N ASP A 215 13.91 -22.21 -2.92
CA ASP A 215 13.10 -21.65 -4.00
C ASP A 215 12.86 -20.16 -3.77
N ASP A 216 12.57 -19.44 -4.85
CA ASP A 216 12.17 -18.03 -4.78
C ASP A 216 10.86 -17.85 -4.01
N PRO A 217 10.58 -16.65 -3.48
CA PRO A 217 9.31 -16.36 -2.81
C PRO A 217 8.12 -16.75 -3.66
N PHE A 218 7.20 -17.50 -3.07
CA PHE A 218 6.01 -17.95 -3.76
C PHE A 218 4.89 -16.91 -3.59
N GLN A 219 4.30 -16.47 -4.71
CA GLN A 219 3.15 -15.57 -4.71
C GLN A 219 1.87 -16.37 -4.39
N LEU A 220 1.16 -15.97 -3.33
CA LEU A 220 -0.06 -16.65 -2.89
C LEU A 220 -1.26 -16.22 -3.75
N GLU A 221 -1.95 -17.21 -4.29
CA GLU A 221 -3.29 -17.05 -4.86
C GLU A 221 -4.39 -17.21 -3.80
N GLU A 222 -5.62 -16.81 -4.13
CA GLU A 222 -6.78 -16.88 -3.23
C GLU A 222 -7.02 -18.29 -2.65
N THR A 223 -6.83 -19.33 -3.46
CA THR A 223 -7.00 -20.74 -3.05
C THR A 223 -6.01 -21.16 -1.97
N ASN A 224 -4.75 -20.76 -2.11
CA ASN A 224 -3.68 -21.05 -1.14
C ASN A 224 -3.95 -20.32 0.18
N PHE A 225 -4.46 -19.09 0.10
CA PHE A 225 -4.79 -18.30 1.27
C PHE A 225 -5.99 -18.87 2.05
N ILE A 226 -7.01 -19.39 1.35
CA ILE A 226 -8.16 -20.07 1.98
C ILE A 226 -7.69 -21.31 2.76
N GLN A 227 -6.84 -22.16 2.17
CA GLN A 227 -6.29 -23.33 2.86
C GLN A 227 -5.52 -22.96 4.13
N LEU A 228 -4.74 -21.89 4.06
CA LEU A 228 -3.99 -21.39 5.21
C LEU A 228 -4.92 -20.84 6.30
N LEU A 229 -5.97 -20.09 5.94
CA LEU A 229 -6.98 -19.63 6.89
C LEU A 229 -7.72 -20.80 7.56
N GLU A 230 -8.11 -21.81 6.80
CA GLU A 230 -8.74 -23.02 7.36
C GLU A 230 -7.82 -23.75 8.34
N TYR A 231 -6.53 -23.85 8.04
CA TYR A 231 -5.55 -24.45 8.96
C TYR A 231 -5.45 -23.64 10.25
N VAL A 232 -5.34 -22.32 10.14
CA VAL A 232 -5.23 -21.41 11.30
C VAL A 232 -6.49 -21.45 12.17
N ASP A 233 -7.68 -21.46 11.57
CA ASP A 233 -8.96 -21.48 12.30
C ASP A 233 -9.16 -22.81 13.05
N ASN A 234 -8.66 -23.91 12.49
CA ASN A 234 -8.70 -25.23 13.14
C ASN A 234 -7.57 -25.46 14.16
N SER A 235 -6.49 -24.68 14.10
CA SER A 235 -5.30 -24.88 14.92
C SER A 235 -5.30 -23.95 16.13
N SER A 236 -5.57 -24.50 17.31
CA SER A 236 -5.64 -23.74 18.57
C SER A 236 -4.30 -23.20 19.08
N GLU A 237 -3.16 -23.65 18.52
CA GLU A 237 -1.80 -23.25 18.94
C GLU A 237 -1.04 -22.47 17.85
N CYS A 238 -1.75 -21.67 17.05
CA CYS A 238 -1.14 -20.75 16.08
C CYS A 238 -1.01 -19.34 16.68
N LYS A 239 0.20 -18.77 16.62
CA LYS A 239 0.42 -17.35 16.97
C LYS A 239 0.58 -16.56 15.69
N ILE A 240 -0.36 -15.66 15.42
CA ILE A 240 -0.31 -14.75 14.27
C ILE A 240 0.07 -13.36 14.76
N LEU A 241 1.12 -12.83 14.16
CA LEU A 241 1.66 -11.51 14.41
C LEU A 241 1.58 -10.71 13.11
N HIS A 242 1.28 -9.42 13.21
CA HIS A 242 1.29 -8.54 12.04
C HIS A 242 1.91 -7.18 12.37
N THR A 243 2.56 -6.60 11.37
CA THR A 243 3.18 -5.27 11.41
C THR A 243 3.09 -4.63 10.03
N ASN A 244 3.25 -3.33 9.95
CA ASN A 244 3.19 -2.56 8.72
C ASN A 244 4.26 -1.47 8.71
N TYR A 245 4.70 -1.09 7.52
CA TYR A 245 5.63 0.01 7.31
C TYR A 245 5.32 0.77 6.03
N GLN A 246 5.86 1.98 5.94
CA GLN A 246 5.68 2.87 4.79
C GLN A 246 6.97 2.97 3.99
N ILE A 247 6.88 2.75 2.67
CA ILE A 247 7.93 3.09 1.72
C ILE A 247 7.72 4.53 1.29
N ILE A 248 8.76 5.36 1.44
CA ILE A 248 8.78 6.77 1.06
C ILE A 248 9.84 7.01 -0.03
N GLU A 249 9.65 8.06 -0.84
CA GLU A 249 10.65 8.54 -1.80
C GLU A 249 11.91 9.12 -1.14
#